data_AF-A0A1X0Y551-F1
#
_entry.id   AF-A0A1X0Y551-F1
#
_cell.length_a   1.000
_cell.length_b   1.000
_cell.length_c   1.000
_cell.angle_alpha   90.00
_cell.angle_beta   90.00
_cell.angle_gamma   90.00
#
_symmetry.space_group_name_H-M   'P 1'
#
loop_
_entity.id
_entity.type
_entity.pdbx_description
1 polymer ?
#
loop_
_entity_poly.entity_id
_entity_poly.type
_entity_poly.pdbx_seq_one_letter_code
_entity_poly.pdbx_strand_id
1 'polypeptide(L)'
;MKVAKWVRLLAVAVMLVSLQVGVSLAADARPGKCITLDGQEVSFFQIDRTLVKGWWNGTPIEVPLETVSEILFLDSPKVNYSMSGNEISSGQIELTRKSDGKKFILRDAFLPSDCDCTFITYTYRNPFTLELGSENLPLDGLKQIIFADTK
;
A
#
# COMPACT_ATOMS: atom_id res chain seq x y z
N MET A 1 -29.96 39.71 15.10
CA MET A 1 -28.48 39.56 15.01
C MET A 1 -27.92 38.18 15.41
N LYS A 2 -28.63 37.30 16.14
CA LYS A 2 -28.08 35.99 16.56
C LYS A 2 -27.97 34.96 15.41
N VAL A 3 -28.95 34.90 14.51
CA VAL A 3 -29.00 33.94 13.39
C VAL A 3 -27.79 34.06 12.45
N ALA A 4 -27.36 35.29 12.14
CA ALA A 4 -26.20 35.53 11.28
C ALA A 4 -24.85 35.07 11.88
N LYS A 5 -24.72 35.05 13.23
CA LYS A 5 -23.52 34.50 13.90
C LYS A 5 -23.49 32.97 13.85
N TRP A 6 -24.64 32.32 13.98
CA TRP A 6 -24.76 30.86 13.92
C TRP A 6 -24.47 30.31 12.52
N VAL A 7 -24.95 30.99 11.47
CA VAL A 7 -24.67 30.60 10.08
C VAL A 7 -23.18 30.73 9.75
N ARG A 8 -22.50 31.77 10.26
CA ARG A 8 -21.04 31.94 10.08
C ARG A 8 -20.25 30.85 10.80
N LEU A 9 -20.63 30.48 12.03
CA LEU A 9 -19.99 29.39 12.78
C LEU A 9 -20.15 28.04 12.07
N LEU A 10 -21.35 27.76 11.54
CA LEU A 10 -21.62 26.54 10.79
C LEU A 10 -20.80 26.48 9.49
N ALA A 11 -20.71 27.60 8.75
CA ALA A 11 -19.92 27.68 7.52
C ALA A 11 -18.42 27.45 7.78
N VAL A 12 -17.86 28.03 8.85
CA VAL A 12 -16.45 27.81 9.23
C VAL A 12 -16.22 26.36 9.65
N ALA A 13 -17.15 25.75 10.39
CA ALA A 13 -17.05 24.34 10.78
C ALA A 13 -17.08 23.41 9.56
N VAL A 14 -18.00 23.63 8.62
CA VAL A 14 -18.07 22.85 7.37
C VAL A 14 -16.80 23.03 6.54
N MET A 15 -16.26 24.26 6.46
CA MET A 15 -15.03 24.53 5.73
C MET A 15 -13.82 23.84 6.38
N LEU A 16 -13.71 23.86 7.70
CA LEU A 16 -12.66 23.13 8.43
C LEU A 16 -12.77 21.60 8.24
N VAL A 17 -13.99 21.04 8.29
CA VAL A 17 -14.22 19.62 8.04
C VAL A 17 -13.83 19.26 6.59
N SER A 18 -14.20 20.09 5.63
CA SER A 18 -13.83 19.87 4.22
C SER A 18 -12.31 19.96 3.99
N LEU A 19 -11.62 20.86 4.72
CA LEU A 19 -10.16 20.93 4.69
C LEU A 19 -9.52 19.68 5.27
N GLN A 20 -10.04 19.15 6.37
CA GLN A 20 -9.51 17.92 6.99
C GLN A 20 -9.68 16.69 6.09
N VAL A 21 -10.83 16.57 5.42
CA VAL A 21 -11.08 15.47 4.45
C VAL A 21 -10.19 15.60 3.20
N GLY A 22 -9.89 16.83 2.76
CA GLY A 22 -8.97 17.07 1.65
C GLY A 22 -7.52 16.69 1.96
N VAL A 23 -7.07 16.89 3.20
CA VAL A 23 -5.71 16.56 3.64
C VAL A 23 -5.53 15.04 3.82
N SER A 24 -6.55 14.30 4.25
CA SER A 24 -6.47 12.83 4.37
C SER A 24 -6.33 12.12 3.01
N LEU A 25 -6.97 12.63 1.95
CA LEU A 25 -6.85 12.04 0.61
C LEU A 25 -5.47 12.30 -0.05
N ALA A 26 -4.81 13.40 0.30
CA ALA A 26 -3.45 13.69 -0.15
C ALA A 26 -2.37 12.95 0.67
N ALA A 27 -2.71 12.49 1.88
CA ALA A 27 -1.80 11.82 2.80
C ALA A 27 -1.52 10.34 2.46
N ASP A 28 -2.37 9.70 1.64
CA ASP A 28 -2.21 8.28 1.26
C ASP A 28 -1.39 8.04 -0.01
N ALA A 29 -0.99 9.10 -0.71
CA ALA A 29 -0.15 8.99 -1.90
C ALA A 29 1.30 8.71 -1.51
N ARG A 30 1.67 7.43 -1.51
CA ARG A 30 3.05 6.98 -1.28
C ARG A 30 3.64 6.40 -2.57
N PRO A 31 4.37 7.22 -3.36
CA PRO A 31 4.94 6.75 -4.61
C PRO A 31 6.03 5.72 -4.37
N GLY A 32 6.31 4.93 -5.40
CA GLY A 32 7.31 3.88 -5.36
C GLY A 32 7.44 3.17 -6.69
N LYS A 33 8.09 2.01 -6.66
CA LYS A 33 8.20 1.13 -7.82
C LYS A 33 8.11 -0.33 -7.43
N CYS A 34 7.47 -1.10 -8.29
CA CYS A 34 7.48 -2.55 -8.28
C CYS A 34 8.57 -3.04 -9.25
N ILE A 35 9.25 -4.12 -8.89
CA ILE A 35 10.17 -4.82 -9.78
C ILE A 35 9.63 -6.23 -9.99
N THR A 36 9.44 -6.64 -11.24
CA THR A 36 8.97 -7.98 -11.59
C THR A 36 10.11 -9.00 -11.55
N LEU A 37 9.78 -10.28 -11.60
CA LEU A 37 10.78 -11.36 -11.71
C LEU A 37 11.65 -11.23 -12.96
N ASP A 38 11.08 -10.70 -14.05
CA ASP A 38 11.79 -10.41 -15.31
C ASP A 38 12.66 -9.13 -15.24
N GLY A 39 12.65 -8.42 -14.11
CA GLY A 39 13.40 -7.20 -13.91
C GLY A 39 12.74 -5.94 -14.48
N GLN A 40 11.47 -6.02 -14.89
CA GLN A 40 10.72 -4.84 -15.32
C GLN A 40 10.42 -3.95 -14.11
N GLU A 41 10.73 -2.66 -14.23
CA GLU A 41 10.36 -1.66 -13.22
C GLU A 41 9.01 -1.01 -13.60
N VAL A 42 8.07 -1.04 -12.66
CA VAL A 42 6.74 -0.42 -12.79
C VAL A 42 6.61 0.64 -11.71
N SER A 43 6.64 1.92 -12.08
CA SER A 43 6.47 3.02 -11.15
C SER A 43 5.00 3.21 -10.78
N PHE A 44 4.73 3.45 -9.50
CA PHE A 44 3.39 3.75 -9.00
C PHE A 44 3.38 5.04 -8.17
N PHE A 45 2.23 5.68 -8.16
CA PHE A 45 1.91 6.79 -7.27
C PHE A 45 1.30 6.30 -5.94
N GLN A 46 0.51 5.22 -5.99
CA GLN A 46 -0.11 4.59 -4.83
C GLN A 46 -0.43 3.12 -5.14
N ILE A 47 -0.48 2.27 -4.12
CA ILE A 47 -0.96 0.88 -4.21
C ILE A 47 -2.18 0.66 -3.31
N ASP A 48 -3.05 -0.28 -3.67
CA ASP A 48 -4.26 -0.68 -2.94
C ASP A 48 -3.99 -1.62 -1.75
N ARG A 49 -2.83 -1.49 -1.14
CA ARG A 49 -2.37 -2.33 -0.02
C ARG A 49 -1.91 -1.46 1.11
N THR A 50 -2.25 -1.86 2.34
CA THR A 50 -1.93 -1.10 3.57
C THR A 50 -1.12 -1.91 4.57
N LEU A 51 -1.13 -3.25 4.47
CA LEU A 51 -0.57 -4.16 5.47
C LEU A 51 0.22 -5.28 4.82
N VAL A 52 1.14 -5.86 5.59
CA VAL A 52 1.73 -7.18 5.36
C VAL A 52 1.43 -8.01 6.60
N LYS A 53 0.88 -9.21 6.43
CA LYS A 53 0.67 -10.16 7.52
C LYS A 53 1.67 -11.30 7.40
N GLY A 54 2.03 -11.94 8.50
CA GLY A 54 2.92 -13.10 8.47
C GLY A 54 3.40 -13.49 9.86
N TRP A 55 4.34 -14.42 9.92
CA TRP A 55 4.91 -14.94 11.14
C TRP A 55 6.34 -14.46 11.35
N TRP A 56 6.60 -13.88 12.52
CA TRP A 56 7.94 -13.48 12.95
C TRP A 56 8.30 -14.23 14.23
N ASN A 57 9.35 -15.04 14.18
CA ASN A 57 9.82 -15.87 15.30
C ASN A 57 8.69 -16.71 15.97
N GLY A 58 7.77 -17.25 15.17
CA GLY A 58 6.64 -18.06 15.65
C GLY A 58 5.46 -17.26 16.22
N THR A 59 5.49 -15.93 16.14
CA THR A 59 4.38 -15.06 16.52
C THR A 59 3.72 -14.46 15.27
N PRO A 60 2.38 -14.50 15.13
CA PRO A 60 1.70 -13.82 14.04
C PRO A 60 1.78 -12.31 14.25
N ILE A 61 2.16 -11.57 13.21
CA ILE A 61 2.24 -10.11 13.24
C ILE A 61 1.55 -9.50 12.02
N GLU A 62 1.11 -8.26 12.19
CA GLU A 62 0.62 -7.40 11.11
C GLU A 62 1.51 -6.17 11.07
N VAL A 63 2.07 -5.88 9.89
CA VAL A 63 3.02 -4.79 9.67
C VAL A 63 2.38 -3.76 8.75
N PRO A 64 2.08 -2.54 9.23
CA PRO A 64 1.62 -1.45 8.40
C PRO A 64 2.67 -1.06 7.36
N LEU A 65 2.29 -0.96 6.09
CA LEU A 65 3.20 -0.67 4.98
C LEU A 65 3.89 0.68 5.15
N GLU A 66 3.23 1.66 5.76
CA GLU A 66 3.80 2.97 6.14
C GLU A 66 5.11 2.86 6.95
N THR A 67 5.32 1.75 7.66
CA THR A 67 6.53 1.47 8.46
C THR A 67 7.63 0.73 7.67
N VAL A 68 7.36 0.33 6.42
CA VAL A 68 8.20 -0.52 5.58
C VAL A 68 8.66 0.26 4.36
N SER A 69 9.96 0.47 4.18
CA SER A 69 10.50 1.17 2.99
C SER A 69 10.67 0.25 1.77
N GLU A 70 10.78 -1.06 1.99
CA GLU A 70 11.00 -2.04 0.93
C GLU A 70 10.44 -3.40 1.32
N ILE A 71 9.89 -4.10 0.33
CA ILE A 71 9.42 -5.48 0.42
C ILE A 71 10.16 -6.26 -0.65
N LEU A 72 10.86 -7.31 -0.23
CA LEU A 72 11.52 -8.26 -1.13
C LEU A 72 10.84 -9.62 -0.97
N PHE A 73 10.31 -10.16 -2.07
CA PHE A 73 9.73 -11.50 -2.10
C PHE A 73 10.87 -12.50 -2.31
N LEU A 74 11.19 -13.27 -1.26
CA LEU A 74 12.27 -14.27 -1.30
C LEU A 74 11.80 -15.54 -2.04
N ASP A 75 10.52 -15.85 -1.91
CA ASP A 75 9.83 -16.85 -2.70
C ASP A 75 8.84 -16.16 -3.65
N SER A 76 8.75 -16.62 -4.90
CA SER A 76 7.71 -16.13 -5.82
C SER A 76 6.34 -16.29 -5.16
N PRO A 77 5.55 -15.20 -5.02
CA PRO A 77 4.26 -15.28 -4.35
C PRO A 77 3.37 -16.31 -5.03
N LYS A 78 2.85 -17.26 -4.25
CA LYS A 78 1.91 -18.26 -4.78
C LYS A 78 0.51 -17.83 -4.41
N VAL A 79 -0.29 -17.57 -5.44
CA VAL A 79 -1.71 -17.35 -5.27
C VAL A 79 -2.37 -18.70 -4.97
N ASN A 80 -2.68 -18.98 -3.69
CA ASN A 80 -3.45 -20.15 -3.31
C ASN A 80 -4.92 -19.76 -3.20
N TYR A 81 -5.72 -20.21 -4.18
CA TYR A 81 -7.17 -20.09 -4.16
C TYR A 81 -7.74 -21.05 -3.10
N SER A 82 -8.48 -20.54 -2.12
CA SER A 82 -9.20 -21.34 -1.12
C SER A 82 -10.70 -21.02 -1.19
N MET A 83 -11.55 -22.06 -1.05
CA MET A 83 -13.02 -21.93 -1.04
C MET A 83 -13.57 -21.15 0.18
N SER A 84 -12.71 -20.78 1.14
CA SER A 84 -13.07 -20.08 2.39
C SER A 84 -12.58 -18.62 2.44
N GLY A 85 -12.10 -18.08 1.31
CA GLY A 85 -11.45 -16.77 1.20
C GLY A 85 -10.00 -16.90 0.75
N ASN A 86 -9.52 -15.93 -0.03
CA ASN A 86 -8.20 -15.98 -0.65
C ASN A 86 -7.08 -15.86 0.39
N GLU A 87 -6.53 -16.99 0.85
CA GLU A 87 -5.25 -17.05 1.55
C GLU A 87 -4.12 -16.91 0.51
N ILE A 88 -3.82 -15.66 0.13
CA ILE A 88 -2.54 -15.38 -0.54
C ILE A 88 -1.46 -15.83 0.45
N SER A 89 -0.57 -16.74 0.06
CA SER A 89 0.60 -17.11 0.85
C SER A 89 1.82 -16.75 0.01
N SER A 90 2.45 -15.63 0.33
CA SER A 90 3.81 -15.36 -0.11
C SER A 90 4.75 -16.06 0.87
N GLY A 91 5.52 -17.04 0.39
CA GLY A 91 6.33 -17.91 1.25
C GLY A 91 7.15 -17.13 2.29
N GLN A 92 8.24 -16.51 1.86
CA GLN A 92 9.00 -15.61 2.71
C GLN A 92 9.11 -14.22 2.10
N ILE A 93 8.86 -13.21 2.93
CA ILE A 93 9.06 -11.80 2.59
C ILE A 93 10.14 -11.22 3.50
N GLU A 94 11.11 -10.52 2.92
CA GLU A 94 11.98 -9.61 3.66
C GLU A 94 11.39 -8.19 3.62
N LEU A 95 11.21 -7.60 4.80
CA LEU A 95 10.77 -6.22 4.99
C LEU A 95 11.94 -5.37 5.46
N THR A 96 12.20 -4.26 4.79
CA THR A 96 13.10 -3.21 5.28
C THR A 96 12.29 -2.18 6.06
N ARG A 97 12.59 -2.01 7.35
CA ARG A 97 11.93 -1.04 8.20
C ARG A 97 12.37 0.39 7.85
N LYS A 98 11.40 1.27 7.63
CA LYS A 98 11.61 2.66 7.23
C LYS A 98 12.42 3.48 8.24
N SER A 99 12.23 3.25 9.54
CA SER A 99 12.83 4.09 10.59
C SER A 99 14.34 3.93 10.76
N ASP A 100 14.89 2.74 10.50
CA ASP A 100 16.31 2.44 10.74
C ASP A 100 16.96 1.55 9.67
N GLY A 101 16.23 1.20 8.60
CA GLY A 101 16.72 0.37 7.50
C GLY A 101 17.00 -1.09 7.87
N LYS A 102 16.57 -1.55 9.06
CA LYS A 102 16.77 -2.95 9.45
C LYS A 102 15.84 -3.87 8.67
N LYS A 103 16.36 -5.05 8.35
CA LYS A 103 15.67 -6.09 7.59
C LYS A 103 15.09 -7.15 8.51
N PHE A 104 13.87 -7.58 8.21
CA PHE A 104 13.14 -8.60 8.96
C PHE A 104 12.51 -9.58 7.98
N ILE A 105 12.64 -10.87 8.26
CA ILE A 105 12.01 -11.91 7.44
C ILE A 105 10.73 -12.35 8.11
N LEU A 106 9.63 -12.27 7.36
CA LEU A 106 8.35 -12.86 7.70
C LEU A 106 8.18 -14.18 6.96
N ARG A 107 7.74 -15.20 7.69
CA ARG A 107 7.37 -16.51 7.15
C ARG A 107 5.87 -16.58 6.94
N ASP A 108 5.44 -17.35 5.95
CA ASP A 108 4.04 -17.48 5.53
C ASP A 108 3.37 -16.10 5.43
N ALA A 109 4.12 -15.16 4.85
CA ALA A 109 3.71 -13.77 4.78
C ALA A 109 2.67 -13.57 3.68
N PHE A 110 1.94 -12.47 3.69
CA PHE A 110 1.07 -12.09 2.57
C PHE A 110 0.66 -10.63 2.63
N LEU A 111 0.28 -10.10 1.46
CA LEU A 111 -0.26 -8.76 1.31
C LEU A 111 -1.79 -8.87 1.18
N PRO A 112 -2.57 -8.70 2.27
CA PRO A 112 -4.02 -8.78 2.22
C PRO A 112 -4.63 -7.72 1.30
N SER A 113 -5.78 -8.06 0.73
CA SER A 113 -6.58 -7.24 -0.16
C SER A 113 -7.99 -7.11 0.37
N ASP A 114 -8.62 -5.96 0.21
CA ASP A 114 -10.04 -5.77 0.54
C ASP A 114 -10.98 -6.42 -0.49
N CYS A 115 -10.44 -6.83 -1.64
CA CYS A 115 -11.14 -7.60 -2.66
C CYS A 115 -10.51 -8.99 -2.84
N ASP A 116 -11.27 -9.93 -3.40
CA ASP A 116 -10.84 -11.29 -3.79
C ASP A 116 -9.87 -11.29 -5.00
N CYS A 117 -8.91 -10.37 -4.98
CA CYS A 117 -8.02 -10.03 -6.07
C CYS A 117 -6.63 -10.64 -5.84
N THR A 118 -6.06 -11.16 -6.91
CA THR A 118 -4.75 -11.84 -6.93
C THR A 118 -3.64 -10.96 -7.48
N PHE A 119 -3.91 -9.67 -7.61
CA PHE A 119 -3.05 -8.64 -8.17
C PHE A 119 -2.93 -7.47 -7.19
N ILE A 120 -1.88 -6.67 -7.31
CA ILE A 120 -1.78 -5.35 -6.70
C ILE A 120 -2.38 -4.35 -7.68
N THR A 121 -3.38 -3.60 -7.23
CA THR A 121 -3.89 -2.46 -8.00
C THR A 121 -3.01 -1.26 -7.68
N TYR A 122 -2.38 -0.68 -8.69
CA TYR A 122 -1.59 0.52 -8.52
C TYR A 122 -2.17 1.67 -9.33
N THR A 123 -2.15 2.85 -8.73
CA THR A 123 -2.42 4.10 -9.44
C THR A 123 -1.10 4.64 -9.95
N TYR A 124 -1.06 5.07 -11.21
CA TYR A 124 0.09 5.74 -11.80
C TYR A 124 -0.32 7.11 -12.32
N ARG A 125 0.68 7.98 -12.48
CA ARG A 125 0.51 9.26 -13.15
C ARG A 125 1.09 9.17 -14.55
N ASN A 126 0.27 9.39 -15.57
CA ASN A 126 0.74 9.39 -16.94
C ASN A 126 1.80 10.49 -17.11
N PRO A 127 3.03 10.17 -17.58
CA PRO A 127 4.11 11.15 -17.68
C PRO A 127 3.89 12.20 -18.79
N PHE A 128 2.99 11.94 -19.74
CA PHE A 128 2.70 12.82 -20.87
C PHE A 128 1.42 13.64 -20.68
N THR A 129 0.36 13.04 -20.09
CA THR A 129 -0.94 13.72 -19.90
C THR A 129 -1.16 14.21 -18.47
N LEU A 130 -0.35 13.77 -17.50
CA LEU A 130 -0.48 14.03 -16.06
C LEU A 130 -1.76 13.49 -15.40
N GLU A 131 -2.59 12.78 -16.15
CA GLU A 131 -3.79 12.11 -15.68
C GLU A 131 -3.44 10.91 -14.80
N LEU A 132 -4.34 10.58 -13.88
CA LEU A 132 -4.22 9.39 -13.04
C LEU A 132 -4.88 8.22 -13.75
N GLY A 133 -4.14 7.11 -13.87
CA GLY A 133 -4.64 5.83 -14.33
C GLY A 133 -4.50 4.77 -13.23
N SER A 134 -5.23 3.68 -13.35
CA SER A 134 -5.13 2.53 -12.45
C SER A 134 -4.91 1.26 -13.27
N GLU A 135 -3.94 0.46 -12.85
CA GLU A 135 -3.56 -0.80 -13.49
C GLU A 135 -3.33 -1.89 -12.45
N ASN A 136 -3.34 -3.14 -12.91
CA ASN A 136 -3.18 -4.32 -12.07
C ASN A 136 -1.85 -5.01 -12.36
N LEU A 137 -1.11 -5.34 -11.32
CA LEU A 137 0.14 -6.09 -11.40
C LEU A 137 -0.02 -7.45 -10.72
N PRO A 138 0.18 -8.58 -11.42
CA PRO A 138 0.09 -9.90 -10.83
C PRO A 138 1.07 -10.09 -9.66
N LEU A 139 0.59 -10.62 -8.53
CA LEU A 139 1.44 -10.85 -7.35
C LEU A 139 2.51 -11.92 -7.60
N ASP A 140 2.19 -12.95 -8.37
CA ASP A 140 3.10 -14.05 -8.70
C ASP A 140 4.31 -13.63 -9.55
N GLY A 141 4.16 -12.56 -10.33
CA GLY A 141 5.22 -11.94 -11.12
C GLY A 141 6.09 -10.92 -10.36
N LEU A 142 5.80 -10.65 -9.08
CA LEU A 142 6.52 -9.64 -8.30
C LEU A 142 7.77 -10.19 -7.61
N LYS A 143 8.86 -9.42 -7.72
CA LYS A 143 10.12 -9.65 -7.02
C LYS A 143 10.30 -8.70 -5.84
N GLN A 144 9.95 -7.43 -6.03
CA GLN A 144 10.26 -6.39 -5.05
C GLN A 144 9.27 -5.22 -5.14
N ILE A 145 9.01 -4.56 -4.03
CA ILE A 145 8.31 -3.28 -3.94
C ILE A 145 9.20 -2.32 -3.16
N ILE A 146 9.47 -1.15 -3.73
CA ILE A 146 10.32 -0.12 -3.13
C ILE A 146 9.49 1.14 -3.01
N PHE A 147 9.36 1.68 -1.80
CA PHE A 147 8.67 2.95 -1.57
C PHE A 147 9.67 4.10 -1.66
N ALA A 148 9.27 5.16 -2.35
CA ALA A 148 10.05 6.39 -2.48
C ALA A 148 9.87 7.26 -1.22
N ASP A 149 10.24 6.72 -0.06
CA ASP A 149 10.33 7.52 1.15
C ASP A 149 11.57 8.41 1.05
N THR A 150 11.38 9.73 1.08
CA THR A 150 12.48 10.67 1.28
C THR A 150 13.16 10.35 2.61
N LYS A 151 14.45 10.00 2.56
CA LYS A 151 15.33 9.88 3.73
C LYS A 151 15.49 11.20 4.46
#